data_AF-A0A9D4BIJ5-F1
#
_entry.id   AF-A0A9D4BIJ5-F1
#
_cell.length_a   1.000
_cell.length_b   1.000
_cell.length_c   1.000
_cell.angle_alpha   90.00
_cell.angle_beta   90.00
_cell.angle_gamma   90.00
#
_symmetry.space_group_name_H-M   'P 1'
#
loop_
_entity.id
_entity.type
_entity.pdbx_description
1 polymer ?
#
loop_
_entity_poly.entity_id
_entity_poly.type
_entity_poly.pdbx_seq_one_letter_code
_entity_poly.pdbx_strand_id
1 'polypeptide(L)'
;MSKTGTYAFIRQMLCLPLLPAEHIHPTFNVMSGLNTAPHITPLLEYMSNTWINSTVWPVESWSVYGQTVRTNNDVEGNFFLYFTY
;
A
#
# COMPACT_ATOMS: atom_id res chain seq x y z
N MET A 1 21.40 0.13 -7.41
CA MET A 1 20.49 1.31 -7.46
C MET A 1 21.14 2.50 -6.77
N SER A 2 21.08 3.72 -7.33
CA SER A 2 21.64 4.93 -6.70
C SER A 2 20.75 5.43 -5.53
N LYS A 3 21.25 6.33 -4.68
CA LYS A 3 20.43 6.93 -3.59
C LYS A 3 19.16 7.56 -4.14
N THR A 4 19.26 8.42 -5.16
CA THR A 4 18.12 9.06 -5.82
C THR A 4 17.13 8.04 -6.41
N GLY A 5 17.64 6.99 -7.06
CA GLY A 5 16.79 5.91 -7.60
C GLY A 5 16.04 5.16 -6.49
N THR A 6 16.69 4.96 -5.34
CA THR A 6 16.07 4.32 -4.18
C THR A 6 14.92 5.16 -3.62
N TYR A 7 15.12 6.47 -3.45
CA TYR A 7 14.05 7.36 -2.99
C TYR A 7 12.89 7.43 -3.98
N ALA A 8 13.17 7.48 -5.29
CA ALA A 8 12.13 7.47 -6.31
C ALA A 8 11.31 6.17 -6.27
N PHE A 9 11.99 5.03 -6.15
CA PHE A 9 11.34 3.72 -6.05
C PHE A 9 10.44 3.60 -4.81
N ILE A 10 10.94 4.01 -3.64
CA ILE A 10 10.15 4.01 -2.40
C ILE A 10 8.93 4.92 -2.54
N ARG A 11 9.09 6.11 -3.13
CA ARG A 11 7.96 7.03 -3.37
C ARG A 11 6.90 6.40 -4.27
N GLN A 12 7.30 5.70 -5.34
CA GLN A 12 6.36 5.00 -6.21
C GLN A 12 5.61 3.91 -5.46
N MET A 13 6.28 3.13 -4.60
CA MET A 13 5.66 2.12 -3.76
C MET A 13 4.65 2.71 -2.77
N LEU A 14 4.96 3.87 -2.17
CA LEU A 14 4.05 4.58 -1.27
C LEU A 14 2.85 5.23 -1.97
N CYS A 15 2.88 5.32 -3.31
CA CYS A 15 1.74 5.81 -4.10
C CYS A 15 0.75 4.71 -4.47
N LEU A 16 1.01 3.43 -4.16
CA LEU A 16 0.07 2.34 -4.45
C LEU A 16 -1.37 2.57 -3.95
N PRO A 17 -1.62 3.15 -2.76
CA PRO A 17 -2.99 3.46 -2.30
C PRO A 17 -3.78 4.40 -3.21
N LEU A 18 -3.08 5.14 -4.08
CA LEU A 18 -3.69 6.06 -5.04
C LEU A 18 -4.17 5.36 -6.32
N LEU A 19 -3.92 4.05 -6.47
CA LEU A 19 -4.38 3.27 -7.61
C LEU A 19 -5.72 2.60 -7.31
N PRO A 20 -6.53 2.29 -8.35
CA PRO A 20 -7.67 1.39 -8.21
C PRO A 20 -7.23 0.08 -7.57
N ALA A 21 -8.03 -0.47 -6.66
CA ALA A 21 -7.69 -1.68 -5.90
C ALA A 21 -7.28 -2.85 -6.81
N GLU A 22 -7.96 -3.03 -7.94
CA GLU A 22 -7.65 -4.06 -8.95
C GLU A 22 -6.24 -3.94 -9.56
N HIS A 23 -5.67 -2.73 -9.57
CA HIS A 23 -4.36 -2.45 -10.16
C HIS A 23 -3.22 -2.49 -9.13
N ILE A 24 -3.52 -2.49 -7.83
CA ILE A 24 -2.51 -2.44 -6.77
C ILE A 24 -1.65 -3.71 -6.76
N HIS A 25 -2.29 -4.89 -6.70
CA HIS A 25 -1.59 -6.18 -6.74
C HIS A 25 -0.68 -6.36 -7.97
N PRO A 26 -1.18 -6.21 -9.22
CA PRO A 26 -0.33 -6.39 -10.39
C PRO A 26 0.79 -5.35 -10.45
N THR A 27 0.53 -4.11 -10.06
CA THR A 27 1.56 -3.05 -10.04
C THR A 27 2.65 -3.35 -9.02
N PHE A 28 2.29 -3.78 -7.81
CA PHE A 28 3.26 -4.17 -6.79
C PHE A 28 4.13 -5.33 -7.26
N ASN A 29 3.55 -6.35 -7.89
CA ASN A 29 4.29 -7.51 -8.38
C ASN A 29 5.30 -7.13 -9.47
N VAL A 30 4.89 -6.31 -10.45
CA VAL A 30 5.79 -5.82 -11.51
C VAL A 30 6.92 -4.99 -10.90
N MET A 31 6.60 -4.00 -10.06
CA MET A 31 7.62 -3.13 -9.48
C MET A 31 8.58 -3.88 -8.55
N SER A 32 8.08 -4.85 -7.79
CA SER A 32 8.92 -5.70 -6.92
C SER A 32 9.88 -6.58 -7.74
N GLY A 33 9.43 -7.12 -8.88
CA GLY A 33 10.27 -7.88 -9.80
C GLY A 33 11.37 -7.04 -10.48
N LEU A 34 11.14 -5.73 -10.62
CA LEU A 34 12.13 -4.78 -11.16
C LEU A 34 13.18 -4.35 -10.12
N ASN A 35 12.98 -4.66 -8.84
CA ASN A 35 13.93 -4.28 -7.79
C ASN A 35 15.24 -5.07 -7.93
N THR A 36 16.33 -4.34 -8.17
CA THR A 36 17.71 -4.89 -8.20
C THR A 36 18.50 -4.57 -6.93
N ALA A 37 17.87 -3.90 -5.95
CA ALA A 37 18.52 -3.43 -4.74
C ALA A 37 18.23 -4.35 -3.54
N PRO A 38 19.22 -5.10 -3.02
CA PRO A 38 19.00 -6.05 -1.94
C PRO A 38 18.60 -5.37 -0.62
N HIS A 39 19.03 -4.12 -0.39
CA HIS A 39 18.64 -3.36 0.81
C HIS A 39 17.17 -2.94 0.84
N ILE A 40 16.45 -3.07 -0.29
CA ILE A 40 15.02 -2.76 -0.39
C ILE A 40 14.15 -4.02 -0.21
N THR A 41 14.72 -5.20 -0.37
CA THR A 41 14.00 -6.48 -0.20
C THR A 41 13.24 -6.57 1.13
N PRO A 42 13.80 -6.19 2.30
CA PRO A 42 13.05 -6.26 3.56
C PRO A 42 11.79 -5.37 3.58
N LEU A 43 11.84 -4.21 2.90
CA LEU A 43 10.68 -3.33 2.76
C LEU A 43 9.60 -3.98 1.88
N LEU A 44 10.01 -4.60 0.76
CA LEU A 44 9.08 -5.28 -0.13
C LEU A 44 8.41 -6.48 0.54
N GLU A 45 9.15 -7.25 1.31
CA GLU A 45 8.61 -8.36 2.11
C GLU A 45 7.59 -7.86 3.12
N TYR A 46 7.91 -6.77 3.84
CA TYR A 46 6.98 -6.15 4.78
C TYR A 46 5.68 -5.69 4.08
N MET A 47 5.80 -4.96 2.96
CA MET A 47 4.63 -4.48 2.21
C MET A 47 3.81 -5.65 1.65
N SER A 48 4.48 -6.68 1.13
CA SER A 48 3.83 -7.90 0.62
C SER A 48 2.98 -8.56 1.70
N ASN A 49 3.52 -8.73 2.91
CA ASN A 49 2.83 -9.43 3.99
C ASN A 49 1.76 -8.57 4.68
N THR A 50 2.00 -7.27 4.81
CA THR A 50 1.18 -6.39 5.65
C THR A 50 0.12 -5.63 4.86
N TRP A 51 0.40 -5.28 3.60
CA TRP A 51 -0.48 -4.44 2.78
C TRP A 51 -1.11 -5.22 1.65
N ILE A 52 -0.32 -6.04 0.93
CA ILE A 52 -0.76 -6.68 -0.31
C ILE A 52 -1.52 -7.98 -0.01
N ASN A 53 -0.92 -8.91 0.75
CA ASN A 53 -1.49 -10.22 1.03
C ASN A 53 -2.13 -10.32 2.44
N SER A 54 -2.41 -9.16 3.06
CA SER A 54 -2.97 -9.13 4.41
C SER A 54 -4.42 -9.58 4.40
N THR A 55 -4.73 -10.53 5.28
CA THR A 55 -6.11 -10.97 5.54
C THR A 55 -6.84 -10.08 6.53
N VAL A 56 -6.10 -9.21 7.24
CA VAL A 56 -6.65 -8.30 8.26
C VAL A 56 -7.06 -6.96 7.64
N TRP A 57 -6.27 -6.48 6.68
CA TRP A 57 -6.46 -5.18 6.01
C TRP A 57 -6.42 -5.38 4.49
N PRO A 58 -7.54 -5.81 3.87
CA PRO A 58 -7.58 -6.05 2.44
C PRO A 58 -7.38 -4.75 1.65
N VAL A 59 -6.93 -4.84 0.40
CA VAL A 59 -6.57 -3.68 -0.43
C VAL A 59 -7.71 -2.66 -0.55
N GLU A 60 -8.96 -3.12 -0.62
CA GLU A 60 -10.12 -2.22 -0.71
C GLU A 60 -10.34 -1.40 0.57
N SER A 61 -9.80 -1.83 1.71
CA SER A 61 -9.99 -1.13 3.00
C SER A 61 -9.08 0.09 3.17
N TRP A 62 -8.00 0.20 2.40
CA TRP A 62 -7.02 1.29 2.52
C TRP A 62 -6.71 2.00 1.20
N SER A 63 -7.20 1.49 0.06
CA SER A 63 -7.12 2.25 -1.20
C SER A 63 -7.98 3.51 -1.10
N VAL A 64 -7.37 4.66 -1.42
CA VAL A 64 -8.03 5.98 -1.40
C VAL A 64 -8.43 6.43 -2.81
N TYR A 65 -8.25 5.56 -3.82
CA TYR A 65 -8.63 5.87 -5.20
C TYR A 65 -10.15 6.08 -5.30
N GLY A 66 -10.56 7.23 -5.85
CA GLY A 66 -11.97 7.57 -6.02
C GLY A 66 -12.70 7.99 -4.75
N GLN A 67 -12.02 8.07 -3.59
CA GLN A 67 -12.61 8.56 -2.35
C GLN A 67 -12.70 10.10 -2.39
N THR A 68 -13.93 10.63 -2.33
CA THR A 68 -14.22 12.07 -2.43
C THR A 68 -13.84 12.85 -1.16
N VAL A 69 -13.68 12.14 -0.05
CA VAL A 69 -13.31 12.66 1.26
C VAL A 69 -11.96 12.05 1.62
N ARG A 70 -10.95 12.89 1.84
CA ARG A 70 -9.79 12.51 2.67
C ARG A 70 -10.35 12.29 4.06
N THR A 71 -10.79 11.08 4.37
CA THR A 71 -11.25 10.78 5.72
C THR A 71 -10.04 10.94 6.61
N ASN A 72 -10.15 11.89 7.53
CA ASN A 72 -9.38 12.07 8.76
C ASN A 72 -9.00 10.76 9.50
N ASN A 73 -9.52 9.60 9.10
CA ASN A 73 -9.47 8.34 9.82
C ASN A 73 -8.43 7.34 9.28
N ASP A 74 -7.52 7.72 8.38
CA ASP A 74 -6.39 6.84 8.02
C ASP A 74 -5.42 6.59 9.20
N VAL A 75 -5.48 7.44 10.25
CA VAL A 75 -4.68 7.33 11.49
C VAL A 75 -5.50 6.85 12.70
N GLU A 76 -6.82 6.97 12.66
CA GLU A 76 -7.70 6.55 13.74
C GLU A 76 -8.35 5.23 13.33
N GLY A 77 -7.77 4.11 13.77
CA GLY A 77 -8.42 2.80 13.76
C GLY A 77 -9.80 2.94 14.39
N ASN A 78 -10.81 3.09 13.54
CA ASN A 78 -12.06 3.67 13.96
C ASN A 78 -12.87 2.59 14.66
N PHE A 79 -12.84 2.70 15.98
CA PHE A 79 -13.71 2.10 16.97
C PHE A 79 -15.19 2.34 16.60
N PHE A 80 -15.71 1.59 15.63
CA PHE A 80 -17.14 1.52 15.34
C PHE A 80 -17.59 0.06 15.50
N LEU A 81 -17.59 -0.36 16.77
CA LEU A 81 -18.51 -1.39 17.19
C LEU A 81 -19.93 -0.84 17.02
N TYR A 82 -20.63 -1.46 16.09
CA TYR A 82 -22.08 -1.46 15.89
C TYR A 82 -22.87 -1.11 17.15
N PHE A 83 -23.52 0.05 17.14
CA PHE A 83 -24.81 0.24 17.81
C PHE A 83 -25.81 0.71 16.76
N THR A 84 -27.01 0.12 16.84
CA THR A 84 -28.14 0.13 15.88
C THR A 84 -27.95 -0.91 14.76
N TYR A 85 -28.70 -2.01 14.69
CA TYR A 85 -30.11 -2.28 15.06
C TYR A 85 -30.27 -3.47 15.99
#